data_AF-S8F1X1-F1
#
_entry.id   AF-S8F1X1-F1
#
_cell.length_a   1.000
_cell.length_b   1.000
_cell.length_c   1.000
_cell.angle_alpha   90.00
_cell.angle_beta   90.00
_cell.angle_gamma   90.00
#
_symmetry.space_group_name_H-M   'P 1'
#
loop_
_entity.id
_entity.type
_entity.pdbx_description
1 polymer ?
#
loop_
_entity_poly.entity_id
_entity_poly.type
_entity_poly.pdbx_seq_one_letter_code
_entity_poly.pdbx_strand_id
1 'polypeptide(L)'
;LYALYHSYDPGDDVTHDRLSYRIRLAHKYGIADILKESIQALETCYPTSLVEWNRLNPAYTTRAITDVNLARLTGTGAVLPAALYVCSQLPVEVLLGPALHYDGTFDALLKADLTKCVRGREKYSRA
;
A
#
# COMPACT_ATOMS: atom_id res chain seq x y z
N LEU A 1 9.57 -14.38 19.52
CA LEU A 1 8.72 -13.18 19.36
C LEU A 1 9.54 -11.87 19.21
N TYR A 2 10.79 -11.91 18.71
CA TYR A 2 11.67 -10.72 18.65
C TYR A 2 12.41 -10.54 17.31
N ALA A 3 12.01 -11.24 16.25
CA ALA A 3 12.78 -11.28 14.98
C ALA A 3 12.07 -10.67 13.75
N LEU A 4 10.98 -9.92 13.94
CA LEU A 4 10.25 -9.24 12.85
C LEU A 4 10.44 -7.71 12.82
N TYR A 5 11.29 -7.15 13.68
CA TYR A 5 11.43 -5.70 13.85
C TYR A 5 12.70 -5.08 13.22
N HIS A 6 13.44 -5.81 12.37
CA HIS A 6 14.76 -5.37 11.88
C HIS A 6 14.81 -4.93 10.41
N SER A 7 13.71 -4.40 9.87
CA SER A 7 13.76 -3.67 8.59
C SER A 7 12.75 -2.53 8.49
N TYR A 8 12.24 -2.04 9.62
CA TYR A 8 11.29 -0.94 9.66
C TYR A 8 12.06 0.36 9.94
N ASP A 9 12.16 1.23 8.94
CA ASP A 9 12.63 2.61 9.11
C ASP A 9 11.41 3.52 9.35
N PRO A 10 11.19 4.03 10.57
CA PRO A 10 10.10 4.94 10.86
C PRO A 10 10.13 6.24 10.04
N GLY A 11 11.30 6.67 9.53
CA GLY A 11 11.43 7.87 8.70
C GLY A 11 10.75 7.75 7.34
N ASP A 12 10.66 6.53 6.84
CA ASP A 12 10.01 6.20 5.58
C ASP A 12 8.47 6.19 5.74
N ASP A 13 7.96 5.85 6.93
CA ASP A 13 6.52 5.88 7.25
C ASP A 13 5.98 7.31 7.29
N VAL A 14 6.70 8.23 7.94
CA VAL A 14 6.32 9.65 7.98
C VAL A 14 6.31 10.24 6.57
N THR A 15 7.25 9.84 5.71
CA THR A 15 7.31 10.30 4.32
C THR A 15 6.12 9.78 3.51
N HIS A 16 5.76 8.51 3.69
CA HIS A 16 4.57 7.94 3.06
C HIS A 16 3.29 8.60 3.56
N ASP A 17 3.13 8.83 4.87
CA ASP A 17 1.95 9.49 5.41
C ASP A 17 1.76 10.88 4.81
N ARG A 18 2.85 11.65 4.67
CA ARG A 18 2.82 12.95 3.98
C ARG A 18 2.34 12.84 2.54
N LEU A 19 2.78 11.81 1.81
CA LEU A 19 2.30 11.54 0.45
C LEU A 19 0.80 11.20 0.43
N SER A 20 0.34 10.31 1.33
CA SER A 20 -1.07 9.94 1.49
C SER A 20 -1.95 11.17 1.78
N TYR A 21 -1.55 12.01 2.74
CA TYR A 21 -2.27 13.24 3.05
C TYR A 21 -2.30 14.21 1.88
N ARG A 22 -1.17 14.38 1.17
CA ARG A 22 -1.10 15.25 -0.01
C ARG A 22 -2.07 14.79 -1.10
N ILE A 23 -2.16 13.48 -1.37
CA ILE A 23 -3.10 12.91 -2.33
C ILE A 23 -4.54 13.16 -1.89
N ARG A 24 -4.89 12.81 -0.65
CA ARG A 24 -6.26 12.92 -0.12
C ARG A 24 -6.75 14.37 -0.11
N LEU A 25 -5.90 15.32 0.29
CA LEU A 25 -6.22 16.76 0.29
C LEU A 25 -6.37 17.29 -1.14
N ALA A 26 -5.40 17.00 -2.03
CA ALA A 26 -5.46 17.47 -3.41
C ALA A 26 -6.67 16.92 -4.16
N HIS A 27 -7.01 15.64 -3.94
CA HIS A 27 -8.22 15.02 -4.50
C HIS A 27 -9.49 15.65 -3.93
N LYS A 28 -9.58 15.83 -2.60
CA LYS A 28 -10.76 16.40 -1.94
C LYS A 28 -11.06 17.84 -2.38
N TYR A 29 -10.02 18.64 -2.57
CA TYR A 29 -10.15 20.07 -2.89
C TYR A 29 -9.91 20.40 -4.37
N GLY A 30 -9.73 19.40 -5.23
CA GLY A 30 -9.60 19.60 -6.69
C GLY A 30 -8.31 20.28 -7.14
N ILE A 31 -7.20 20.11 -6.40
CA ILE A 31 -5.91 20.73 -6.73
C ILE A 31 -5.12 19.82 -7.69
N ALA A 32 -5.40 19.97 -8.99
CA ALA A 32 -4.97 19.01 -10.03
C ALA A 32 -3.45 18.81 -10.13
N ASP A 33 -2.64 19.87 -10.10
CA ASP A 33 -1.19 19.78 -10.27
C ASP A 33 -0.54 19.00 -9.12
N ILE A 34 -0.94 19.33 -7.89
CA ILE A 34 -0.47 18.63 -6.69
C ILE A 34 -0.89 17.16 -6.74
N LEU A 35 -2.14 16.87 -7.14
CA LEU A 35 -2.63 15.51 -7.23
C LEU A 35 -1.83 14.69 -8.26
N LYS A 36 -1.60 15.27 -9.45
CA LYS A 36 -0.82 14.62 -10.52
C LYS A 36 0.59 14.28 -10.08
N GLU A 37 1.32 15.24 -9.51
CA GLU A 37 2.68 15.01 -9.00
C GLU A 37 2.70 13.95 -7.89
N SER A 38 1.67 13.93 -7.04
CA SER A 38 1.61 12.96 -5.93
C SER A 38 1.29 11.55 -6.41
N ILE A 39 0.42 11.40 -7.41
CA ILE A 39 0.15 10.11 -8.06
C ILE A 39 1.41 9.60 -8.76
N GLN A 40 2.16 10.47 -9.44
CA GLN A 40 3.44 10.10 -10.04
C GLN A 40 4.43 9.60 -8.98
N ALA A 41 4.53 10.29 -7.84
CA ALA A 41 5.37 9.83 -6.73
C ALA A 41 4.90 8.45 -6.20
N LEU A 42 3.59 8.24 -6.04
CA LEU A 42 3.04 6.96 -5.63
C LEU A 42 3.35 5.83 -6.62
N GLU A 43 3.30 6.11 -7.93
CA GLU A 43 3.67 5.15 -8.97
C GLU A 43 5.14 4.72 -8.87
N THR A 44 6.06 5.62 -8.47
CA THR A 44 7.48 5.26 -8.28
C THR A 44 7.73 4.28 -7.13
N CYS A 45 6.79 4.14 -6.19
CA CYS A 45 6.87 3.15 -5.12
C CYS A 45 6.68 1.71 -5.62
N TYR A 46 6.15 1.54 -6.85
CA TYR A 46 5.82 0.24 -7.41
C TYR A 46 6.66 -0.07 -8.64
N PRO A 47 7.44 -1.16 -8.63
CA PRO A 47 8.23 -1.53 -9.78
C PRO A 47 7.39 -1.89 -10.99
N THR A 48 7.97 -1.63 -12.17
CA THR A 48 7.32 -1.93 -13.46
C THR A 48 7.86 -3.21 -14.09
N SER A 49 8.96 -3.77 -13.57
CA SER A 49 9.55 -5.01 -14.07
C SER A 49 9.66 -6.10 -12.99
N LEU A 50 9.49 -7.36 -13.41
CA LEU A 50 9.61 -8.52 -12.50
C LEU A 50 10.99 -8.61 -11.85
N VAL A 51 12.04 -8.17 -12.56
CA VAL A 51 13.41 -8.17 -12.04
C VAL A 51 13.55 -7.21 -10.86
N GLU A 52 12.96 -6.02 -10.94
CA GLU A 52 12.94 -5.07 -9.83
C GLU A 52 12.09 -5.58 -8.66
N TRP A 53 10.95 -6.21 -8.95
CA TRP A 53 10.11 -6.87 -7.95
C TRP A 53 10.87 -7.94 -7.14
N ASN A 54 11.70 -8.75 -7.81
CA ASN A 54 12.51 -9.77 -7.13
C ASN A 54 13.66 -9.19 -6.30
N ARG A 55 14.09 -7.96 -6.58
CA ARG A 55 15.15 -7.26 -5.84
C ARG A 55 14.63 -6.51 -4.63
N LEU A 56 13.37 -6.10 -4.67
CA LEU A 56 12.70 -5.59 -3.48
C LEU A 56 12.60 -6.73 -2.48
N ASN A 57 13.24 -6.54 -1.32
CA ASN A 57 12.84 -7.27 -0.14
C ASN A 57 11.52 -6.62 0.30
N PRO A 58 10.35 -7.27 0.16
CA PRO A 58 9.11 -6.69 0.63
C PRO A 58 9.19 -6.67 2.16
N ALA A 59 9.74 -5.58 2.72
CA ALA A 59 9.48 -5.25 4.10
C ALA A 59 7.96 -5.06 4.17
N TYR A 60 7.27 -6.12 4.61
CA TYR A 60 5.81 -6.21 4.67
C TYR A 60 5.27 -5.02 5.44
N THR A 61 4.79 -4.01 4.71
CA THR A 61 4.35 -2.77 5.31
C THR A 61 2.85 -2.62 5.14
N THR A 62 2.21 -2.19 6.22
CA THR A 62 0.80 -1.77 6.26
C THR A 62 0.51 -0.66 5.26
N ARG A 63 1.53 0.07 4.77
CA ARG A 63 1.43 1.06 3.69
C ARG A 63 0.75 0.55 2.43
N ALA A 64 0.92 -0.73 2.08
CA ALA A 64 0.26 -1.28 0.90
C ALA A 64 -1.28 -1.21 1.01
N ILE A 65 -1.82 -1.25 2.25
CA ILE A 65 -3.26 -1.07 2.51
C ILE A 65 -3.68 0.36 2.17
N THR A 66 -2.91 1.34 2.65
CA THR A 66 -3.06 2.77 2.33
C THR A 66 -3.05 2.98 0.82
N ASP A 67 -2.09 2.38 0.11
CA ASP A 67 -1.93 2.55 -1.34
C ASP A 67 -3.06 1.95 -2.15
N VAL A 68 -3.62 0.81 -1.74
CA VAL A 68 -4.86 0.29 -2.35
C VAL A 68 -5.99 1.30 -2.20
N ASN A 69 -6.16 1.88 -1.02
CA ASN A 69 -7.20 2.87 -0.76
C ASN A 69 -6.99 4.15 -1.57
N LEU A 70 -5.75 4.64 -1.68
CA LEU A 70 -5.40 5.79 -2.51
C LEU A 70 -5.66 5.51 -3.99
N ALA A 71 -5.22 4.36 -4.51
CA ALA A 71 -5.43 3.99 -5.90
C ALA A 71 -6.93 3.83 -6.25
N ARG A 72 -7.73 3.34 -5.31
CA ARG A 72 -9.21 3.31 -5.43
C ARG A 72 -9.81 4.72 -5.45
N LEU A 73 -9.33 5.59 -4.56
CA LEU A 73 -9.80 6.97 -4.44
C LEU A 73 -9.53 7.78 -5.71
N THR A 74 -8.34 7.63 -6.30
CA THR A 74 -7.88 8.43 -7.45
C THR A 74 -8.07 7.77 -8.81
N GLY A 75 -8.45 6.49 -8.85
CA GLY A 75 -8.54 5.72 -10.09
C GLY A 75 -7.18 5.37 -10.71
N THR A 76 -6.11 5.29 -9.91
CA THR A 76 -4.74 4.99 -10.39
C THR A 76 -4.58 3.51 -10.70
N GLY A 77 -4.90 3.13 -11.94
CA GLY A 77 -5.00 1.73 -12.37
C GLY A 77 -3.71 0.91 -12.33
N ALA A 78 -2.53 1.54 -12.44
CA ALA A 78 -1.24 0.84 -12.39
C ALA A 78 -0.82 0.44 -10.96
N VAL A 79 -1.14 1.29 -9.97
CA VAL A 79 -0.80 1.07 -8.55
C VAL A 79 -1.66 -0.02 -7.93
N LEU A 80 -2.96 -0.01 -8.23
CA LEU A 80 -3.94 -0.91 -7.60
C LEU A 80 -3.55 -2.41 -7.65
N PRO A 81 -3.24 -3.02 -8.81
CA PRO A 81 -2.88 -4.43 -8.86
C PRO A 81 -1.58 -4.74 -8.10
N ALA A 82 -0.60 -3.84 -8.17
CA ALA A 82 0.68 -3.98 -7.49
C ALA A 82 0.53 -3.90 -5.97
N ALA A 83 -0.21 -2.91 -5.47
CA ALA A 83 -0.50 -2.76 -4.05
C ALA A 83 -1.32 -3.93 -3.49
N LEU A 84 -2.30 -4.44 -4.24
CA LEU A 84 -3.06 -5.65 -3.87
C LEU A 84 -2.18 -6.90 -3.81
N TYR A 85 -1.20 -7.02 -4.71
CA TYR A 85 -0.23 -8.10 -4.68
C TYR A 85 0.63 -8.05 -3.42
N VAL A 86 1.15 -6.87 -3.04
CA VAL A 86 1.88 -6.70 -1.77
C VAL A 86 0.98 -7.01 -0.57
N CYS A 87 -0.25 -6.50 -0.55
CA CYS A 87 -1.23 -6.83 0.49
C CYS A 87 -1.46 -8.34 0.63
N SER A 88 -1.51 -9.07 -0.49
CA SER A 88 -1.72 -10.52 -0.46
C SER A 88 -0.57 -11.29 0.19
N GLN A 89 0.60 -10.68 0.36
CA GLN A 89 1.75 -11.30 1.02
C GLN A 89 1.88 -10.91 2.49
N LEU A 90 1.06 -9.97 2.99
CA LEU A 90 1.06 -9.58 4.40
C LEU A 90 0.63 -10.76 5.30
N PRO A 91 1.18 -10.85 6.54
CA PRO A 91 0.63 -11.72 7.58
C PRO A 91 -0.88 -11.49 7.74
N VAL A 92 -1.64 -12.54 8.06
CA VAL A 92 -3.12 -12.47 8.13
C VAL A 92 -3.56 -11.40 9.13
N GLU A 93 -2.87 -11.32 10.26
CA GLU A 93 -3.16 -10.40 11.36
C GLU A 93 -2.95 -8.95 10.94
N VAL A 94 -1.94 -8.70 10.11
CA VAL A 94 -1.64 -7.37 9.54
C VAL A 94 -2.66 -7.02 8.45
N LEU A 95 -2.97 -7.97 7.56
CA LEU A 95 -3.93 -7.78 6.47
C LEU A 95 -5.34 -7.46 6.97
N LEU A 96 -5.76 -8.07 8.08
CA LEU A 96 -7.06 -7.86 8.70
C LEU A 96 -7.07 -6.69 9.71
N GLY A 97 -5.88 -6.23 10.12
CA GLY A 97 -5.71 -5.17 11.10
C GLY A 97 -5.76 -3.76 10.50
N PRO A 98 -5.83 -2.72 11.36
CA PRO A 98 -5.73 -1.33 10.92
C PRO A 98 -4.29 -0.98 10.50
N ALA A 99 -4.14 -0.30 9.36
CA ALA A 99 -2.91 0.38 8.98
C ALA A 99 -2.88 1.76 9.63
N LEU A 100 -2.20 1.88 10.77
CA LEU A 100 -2.13 3.12 11.54
C LEU A 100 -1.27 4.18 10.83
N HIS A 101 -1.73 5.42 10.86
CA HIS A 101 -0.97 6.60 10.46
C HIS A 101 -0.40 7.32 11.67
N TYR A 102 0.59 8.19 11.46
CA TYR A 102 1.23 8.99 12.50
C TYR A 102 0.26 9.89 13.28
N ASP A 103 -0.83 10.34 12.65
CA ASP A 103 -1.85 11.19 13.28
C ASP A 103 -2.89 10.41 14.11
N GLY A 104 -2.76 9.09 14.20
CA GLY A 104 -3.68 8.19 14.91
C GLY A 104 -4.91 7.77 14.09
N THR A 105 -5.05 8.25 12.85
CA THR A 105 -6.03 7.70 11.91
C THR A 105 -5.55 6.35 11.37
N PHE A 106 -6.42 5.64 10.65
CA PHE A 106 -6.03 4.36 10.06
C PHE A 106 -6.75 4.07 8.75
N ASP A 107 -6.10 3.26 7.93
CA ASP A 107 -6.68 2.65 6.75
C ASP A 107 -6.97 1.16 6.99
N ALA A 108 -8.01 0.65 6.33
CA ALA A 108 -8.30 -0.77 6.26
C ALA A 108 -8.73 -1.12 4.84
N LEU A 109 -8.45 -2.36 4.42
CA LEU A 109 -8.90 -2.83 3.10
C LEU A 109 -10.42 -3.03 3.09
N LEU A 110 -11.03 -2.64 1.97
CA LEU A 110 -12.41 -3.00 1.68
C LEU A 110 -12.59 -4.52 1.62
N LYS A 111 -13.75 -5.03 2.04
CA LYS A 111 -14.07 -6.47 2.00
C LYS A 111 -13.83 -7.12 0.63
N ALA A 112 -14.13 -6.39 -0.45
CA ALA A 112 -13.93 -6.86 -1.80
C ALA A 112 -12.44 -7.01 -2.18
N ASP A 113 -11.56 -6.23 -1.57
CA ASP A 113 -10.11 -6.29 -1.80
C ASP A 113 -9.44 -7.31 -0.87
N LEU A 114 -9.88 -7.41 0.39
CA LEU A 114 -9.54 -8.52 1.28
C LEU A 114 -9.81 -9.88 0.62
N THR A 115 -10.99 -10.04 0.02
CA THR A 115 -11.36 -11.27 -0.70
C THR A 115 -10.39 -11.58 -1.84
N LYS A 116 -9.91 -10.56 -2.57
CA LYS A 116 -8.92 -10.75 -3.64
C LYS A 116 -7.58 -11.20 -3.08
N CYS A 117 -7.10 -10.56 -2.01
CA CYS A 117 -5.85 -10.94 -1.35
C CYS A 117 -5.89 -12.38 -0.83
N VAL A 118 -6.98 -12.79 -0.16
CA VAL A 118 -7.15 -14.16 0.36
C VAL A 118 -7.19 -15.18 -0.79
N ARG A 119 -8.02 -14.95 -1.82
CA ARG A 119 -8.08 -15.85 -2.98
C ARG A 119 -6.75 -15.97 -3.71
N GLY A 120 -6.01 -14.87 -3.81
CA GLY A 120 -4.66 -14.85 -4.38
C GLY A 120 -3.73 -15.81 -3.63
N ARG A 121 -3.73 -15.76 -2.29
CA ARG A 121 -2.95 -16.67 -1.44
C ARG A 121 -3.34 -18.13 -1.58
N GLU A 122 -4.64 -18.43 -1.57
CA GLU A 122 -5.14 -19.81 -1.66
C GLU A 122 -4.69 -20.52 -2.94
N LYS A 123 -4.55 -19.77 -4.04
CA LYS A 123 -4.06 -20.31 -5.32
C LYS A 123 -2.63 -20.86 -5.21
N TYR A 124 -1.79 -20.30 -4.35
CA TYR A 124 -0.43 -20.77 -4.13
C TYR A 124 -0.33 -21.86 -3.05
N SER A 125 -1.27 -21.91 -2.10
CA SER A 125 -1.26 -22.94 -1.04
C SER A 125 -1.88 -24.28 -1.45
N ARG A 126 -2.65 -24.31 -2.55
CA ARG A 126 -3.28 -25.52 -3.11
C ARG A 126 -2.52 -26.11 -4.30
N ALA A 127 -1.37 -25.53 -4.66
CA ALA A 127 -0.46 -25.99 -5.70
C ALA A 127 0.70 -26.76 -5.04
#